data_AF-A0A8E0RFG8-F1
#
_entry.id   AF-A0A8E0RFG8-F1
#
_cell.length_a   1.000
_cell.length_b   1.000
_cell.length_c   1.000
_cell.angle_alpha   90.00
_cell.angle_beta   90.00
_cell.angle_gamma   90.00
#
_symmetry.space_group_name_H-M   'P 1'
#
loop_
_entity.id
_entity.type
_entity.pdbx_description
1 polymer ?
#
loop_
_entity_poly.entity_id
_entity_poly.type
_entity_poly.pdbx_seq_one_letter_code
_entity_poly.pdbx_strand_id
1 'polypeptide(L)'
;MLVTKREQQIIDEIVKKGQVSIADLLDVVGVSRRTLYRDLQNLQDFLPKYQVNLIKIDQYYTLKGELSNLTDKRVVEEYSQNERHFMELILLIFEQAKLADFMNRFAISQPTATGDLKIIE
;
A
#
# COMPACT_ATOMS: atom_id res chain seq x y z
N MET A 1 0.53 9.09 2.79
CA MET A 1 0.56 7.81 2.07
C MET A 1 -0.24 6.82 2.89
N LEU A 2 -1.25 6.21 2.27
CA LEU A 2 -2.05 5.14 2.87
C LEU A 2 -1.39 3.79 2.50
N VAL A 3 -1.67 2.73 3.25
CA VAL A 3 -1.13 1.38 3.01
C VAL A 3 -1.90 0.74 1.85
N THR A 4 -1.20 0.20 0.86
CA THR A 4 -1.84 -0.59 -0.21
C THR A 4 -2.41 -1.90 0.35
N LYS A 5 -3.36 -2.55 -0.35
CA LYS A 5 -3.89 -3.84 0.12
C LYS A 5 -2.80 -4.90 0.27
N ARG A 6 -1.82 -4.90 -0.65
CA ARG A 6 -0.67 -5.82 -0.58
C ARG A 6 0.19 -5.57 0.64
N GLU A 7 0.51 -4.31 0.92
CA GLU A 7 1.25 -3.94 2.14
C GLU A 7 0.44 -4.27 3.40
N GLN A 8 -0.90 -4.14 3.37
CA GLN A 8 -1.78 -4.57 4.46
C GLN A 8 -1.73 -6.09 4.66
N GLN A 9 -1.75 -6.89 3.59
CA GLN A 9 -1.62 -8.35 3.67
C GLN A 9 -0.28 -8.75 4.30
N ILE A 10 0.81 -8.03 3.98
CA ILE A 10 2.12 -8.24 4.62
C ILE A 10 2.03 -7.94 6.12
N ILE A 11 1.45 -6.80 6.52
CA ILE A 11 1.27 -6.44 7.93
C ILE A 11 0.45 -7.52 8.65
N ASP A 12 -0.71 -7.90 8.10
CA ASP A 12 -1.63 -8.87 8.71
C ASP A 12 -0.96 -10.23 8.91
N GLU A 13 -0.17 -10.70 7.94
CA GLU A 13 0.55 -11.96 8.06
C GLU A 13 1.64 -11.90 9.14
N ILE A 14 2.37 -10.77 9.25
CA ILE A 14 3.37 -10.58 10.32
C ILE A 14 2.69 -10.52 11.68
N VAL A 15 1.58 -9.79 11.82
CA VAL A 15 0.81 -9.73 13.08
C VAL A 15 0.30 -11.12 13.48
N LYS A 16 -0.22 -11.88 12.51
CA LYS A 16 -0.78 -13.22 12.74
C LYS A 16 0.28 -14.24 13.15
N LYS A 17 1.45 -14.25 12.51
CA LYS A 17 2.53 -15.24 12.77
C LYS A 17 3.57 -14.76 13.77
N GLY A 18 3.60 -13.47 14.12
CA GLY A 18 4.62 -12.81 14.94
C GLY A 18 5.95 -12.57 14.21
N GLN A 19 6.37 -13.52 13.38
CA GLN A 19 7.52 -13.40 12.49
C GLN A 19 7.30 -14.17 11.19
N VAL A 20 7.80 -13.66 10.07
CA VAL A 20 7.59 -14.26 8.73
C VAL A 20 8.87 -14.25 7.91
N SER A 21 9.08 -15.28 7.11
CA SER A 21 10.18 -15.28 6.14
C SER A 21 9.77 -14.56 4.84
N ILE A 22 10.74 -14.31 3.97
CA ILE A 22 10.44 -13.85 2.60
C ILE A 22 9.58 -14.88 1.84
N ALA A 23 9.77 -16.18 2.08
CA ALA A 23 8.98 -17.22 1.42
C ALA A 23 7.51 -17.14 1.83
N ASP A 24 7.24 -17.00 3.14
CA ASP A 24 5.87 -16.80 3.66
C ASP A 24 5.18 -15.62 2.99
N LEU A 25 5.88 -14.49 2.89
CA LEU A 25 5.31 -13.28 2.30
C LEU A 25 5.06 -13.45 0.81
N LEU A 26 5.97 -14.08 0.05
CA LEU A 26 5.77 -14.34 -1.37
C LEU A 26 4.55 -15.23 -1.62
N ASP A 27 4.33 -16.25 -0.78
CA ASP A 27 3.18 -17.14 -0.87
C ASP A 27 1.86 -16.40 -0.61
N VAL A 28 1.88 -15.40 0.29
CA VAL A 28 0.69 -14.59 0.61
C VAL A 28 0.37 -13.57 -0.47
N VAL A 29 1.37 -12.84 -0.97
CA VAL A 29 1.13 -11.70 -1.88
C VAL A 29 1.26 -12.02 -3.37
N GLY A 30 1.87 -13.16 -3.74
CA GLY A 30 1.91 -13.65 -5.13
C GLY A 30 2.69 -12.76 -6.10
N VAL A 31 3.64 -11.96 -5.63
CA VAL A 31 4.46 -11.05 -6.46
C VAL A 31 5.92 -11.49 -6.53
N SER A 32 6.69 -10.85 -7.42
CA SER A 32 8.14 -11.07 -7.48
C SER A 32 8.85 -10.62 -6.20
N ARG A 33 10.02 -11.21 -5.88
CA ARG A 33 10.88 -10.75 -4.77
C ARG A 33 11.21 -9.27 -4.83
N ARG A 34 11.50 -8.74 -6.02
CA ARG A 34 11.81 -7.31 -6.19
C ARG A 34 10.62 -6.44 -5.78
N THR A 35 9.41 -6.84 -6.15
CA THR A 35 8.18 -6.15 -5.77
C THR A 35 7.98 -6.20 -4.27
N LEU A 36 8.10 -7.39 -3.66
CA LEU A 36 8.00 -7.56 -2.22
C LEU A 36 9.02 -6.69 -1.46
N TYR A 37 10.28 -6.64 -1.88
CA TYR A 37 11.28 -5.79 -1.24
C TYR A 37 10.95 -4.29 -1.32
N ARG A 38 10.34 -3.84 -2.41
CA ARG A 38 9.84 -2.47 -2.52
C ARG A 38 8.71 -2.20 -1.54
N ASP A 39 7.76 -3.12 -1.42
CA ASP A 39 6.65 -2.99 -0.46
C ASP A 39 7.17 -3.00 0.99
N LEU A 40 8.15 -3.85 1.30
CA LEU A 40 8.81 -3.86 2.62
C LEU A 40 9.54 -2.56 2.92
N GLN A 41 10.19 -1.95 1.92
CA GLN A 41 10.81 -0.63 2.07
C GLN A 41 9.77 0.45 2.35
N ASN A 42 8.68 0.47 1.57
CA ASN A 42 7.57 1.42 1.80
C ASN A 42 6.99 1.27 3.21
N LEU A 43 6.78 0.03 3.67
CA LEU A 43 6.31 -0.26 5.02
C LEU A 43 7.30 0.24 6.09
N GLN A 44 8.61 0.06 5.87
CA GLN A 44 9.63 0.54 6.78
C GLN A 44 9.63 2.08 6.91
N ASP A 45 9.29 2.79 5.85
CA ASP A 45 9.14 4.26 5.86
C ASP A 45 7.79 4.72 6.45
N PHE A 46 6.74 3.90 6.32
CA PHE A 46 5.38 4.24 6.71
C PHE A 46 5.05 3.93 8.17
N LEU A 47 5.37 2.72 8.64
CA LEU A 47 5.02 2.22 9.97
C LEU A 47 5.48 3.10 11.14
N PRO A 48 6.65 3.78 11.09
CA PRO A 48 7.07 4.66 12.19
C PRO A 48 6.08 5.77 12.54
N LYS A 49 5.20 6.17 11.60
CA LYS A 49 4.11 7.14 11.85
C LYS A 49 3.09 6.65 12.89
N TYR A 50 3.02 5.34 13.10
CA TYR A 50 2.14 4.68 14.07
C TYR A 50 2.91 4.12 15.27
N GLN A 51 4.17 4.53 15.44
CA GLN A 51 5.05 4.02 16.50
C GLN A 51 5.30 2.50 16.38
N VAL A 52 5.22 1.97 15.16
CA VAL A 52 5.53 0.58 14.83
C VAL A 52 6.74 0.57 13.90
N ASN A 53 7.62 -0.42 14.07
CA ASN A 53 8.78 -0.61 13.21
C ASN A 53 8.77 -2.01 12.62
N LEU A 54 9.03 -2.10 11.32
CA LEU A 54 9.38 -3.35 10.66
C LEU A 54 10.86 -3.63 10.86
N ILE A 55 11.17 -4.78 11.46
CA ILE A 55 12.53 -5.18 11.82
C ILE A 55 12.83 -6.53 11.19
N LYS A 56 14.03 -6.67 10.64
CA LYS A 56 14.57 -7.94 10.17
C LYS A 56 15.51 -8.52 11.22
N ILE A 57 15.24 -9.74 11.67
CA ILE A 57 16.09 -10.53 12.57
C ILE A 57 16.42 -11.82 11.83
N ASP A 58 17.69 -12.04 11.55
CA ASP A 58 18.18 -13.12 10.67
C ASP A 58 17.45 -13.14 9.31
N GLN A 59 16.65 -14.18 9.07
CA GLN A 59 15.86 -14.37 7.85
C GLN A 59 14.37 -14.00 8.01
N TYR A 60 13.96 -13.51 9.18
CA TYR A 60 12.57 -13.23 9.51
C TYR A 60 12.30 -11.73 9.67
N TYR A 61 11.10 -11.31 9.28
CA TYR A 61 10.56 -9.98 9.51
C TYR A 61 9.55 -10.02 10.65
N THR A 62 9.60 -9.02 11.52
CA THR A 62 8.69 -8.85 12.67
C THR A 62 8.30 -7.37 12.82
N LEU A 63 7.15 -7.13 13.44
CA LEU A 63 6.70 -5.78 13.82
C LEU A 63 6.95 -5.56 15.31
N LYS A 64 7.60 -4.44 15.67
CA LYS A 64 7.77 -4.02 17.06
C LYS A 64 7.16 -2.65 17.31
N GLY A 65 6.47 -2.49 18.43
CA GLY A 65 5.82 -1.25 18.85
C GLY A 65 4.37 -1.47 19.27
N GLU A 66 3.60 -0.39 19.35
CA GLU A 66 2.18 -0.40 19.74
C GLU A 66 1.29 -0.82 18.55
N LEU A 67 1.10 -2.13 18.38
CA LEU A 67 0.32 -2.69 17.26
C LEU A 67 -1.17 -2.33 17.30
N SER A 68 -1.69 -1.92 18.47
CA SER A 68 -3.04 -1.36 18.64
C SER A 68 -3.29 -0.11 17.78
N ASN A 69 -2.23 0.60 17.38
CA ASN A 69 -2.32 1.75 16.48
C ASN A 69 -2.52 1.35 15.00
N LEU A 70 -2.39 0.05 14.66
CA LEU A 70 -2.63 -0.47 13.31
C LEU A 70 -4.09 -0.93 13.11
N THR A 71 -4.88 -0.99 14.18
CA THR A 71 -6.28 -1.47 14.14
C THR A 71 -7.28 -0.46 13.58
N ASP A 72 -6.93 0.84 13.51
CA ASP A 72 -7.72 1.87 12.83
C ASP A 72 -7.46 1.81 11.31
N LYS A 73 -8.04 0.77 10.69
CA LYS A 73 -7.90 0.42 9.28
C LYS A 73 -8.41 1.53 8.36
N ARG A 74 -7.50 2.20 7.67
CA ARG A 74 -7.76 2.75 6.32
C ARG A 74 -7.04 1.88 5.31
N VAL A 75 -7.65 0.74 4.97
CA VAL A 75 -7.29 0.02 3.74
C VAL A 75 -7.70 0.92 2.59
N VAL A 76 -6.78 1.27 1.70
CA VAL A 76 -7.17 1.89 0.43
C VAL A 76 -8.00 0.85 -0.32
N GLU A 77 -9.24 1.20 -0.68
CA GLU A 77 -9.98 0.40 -1.64
C GLU A 77 -9.14 0.26 -2.91
N GLU A 78 -8.70 -0.96 -3.21
CA GLU A 78 -8.03 -1.22 -4.47
C GLU A 78 -9.07 -1.20 -5.58
N TYR A 79 -9.12 -0.09 -6.30
CA TYR A 79 -9.86 0.01 -7.55
C TYR A 79 -9.07 -0.72 -8.65
N SER A 80 -9.75 -1.58 -9.42
CA SER A 80 -9.24 -1.99 -10.72
C SER A 80 -8.93 -0.75 -11.57
N GLN A 81 -8.09 -0.91 -12.60
CA GLN A 81 -7.77 0.23 -13.47
C GLN A 81 -9.03 0.85 -14.09
N ASN A 82 -10.00 0.04 -14.52
CA ASN A 82 -11.26 0.54 -15.07
C ASN A 82 -12.13 1.26 -14.03
N GLU A 83 -12.27 0.72 -12.83
CA GLU A 83 -13.00 1.39 -11.74
C GLU A 83 -12.33 2.71 -11.37
N ARG A 84 -11.00 2.71 -11.34
CA ARG A 84 -10.22 3.92 -11.08
C ARG A 84 -10.46 4.95 -12.17
N HIS A 85 -10.33 4.60 -13.45
CA HIS A 85 -10.60 5.51 -14.56
C HIS A 85 -12.01 6.13 -14.48
N PHE A 86 -13.01 5.31 -14.16
CA PHE A 86 -14.37 5.79 -13.99
C PHE A 86 -14.49 6.79 -12.83
N MET A 87 -13.87 6.50 -11.69
CA MET A 87 -13.87 7.41 -10.53
C MET A 87 -13.06 8.69 -10.79
N GLU A 88 -11.94 8.60 -11.52
CA GLU A 88 -11.12 9.74 -11.94
C GLU A 88 -11.91 10.67 -12.86
N LEU A 89 -12.67 10.12 -13.81
CA LEU A 89 -13.60 10.89 -14.65
C LEU A 89 -14.67 11.60 -13.81
N ILE A 90 -15.29 10.91 -12.86
CA ILE A 90 -16.25 11.53 -11.93
C ILE A 90 -15.59 12.67 -11.15
N LEU A 91 -14.37 12.47 -10.66
CA LEU A 91 -13.61 13.49 -9.94
C LEU A 91 -13.40 14.74 -10.80
N LEU A 92 -13.01 14.57 -12.07
CA LEU A 92 -12.81 15.68 -13.02
C LEU A 92 -14.10 16.43 -13.36
N ILE A 93 -15.24 15.73 -13.42
CA ILE A 93 -16.53 16.34 -13.73
C ILE A 93 -17.04 17.20 -12.56
N PHE A 94 -16.89 16.71 -11.33
CA PHE A 94 -17.56 17.31 -10.16
C PHE A 94 -16.63 18.12 -9.26
N GLU A 95 -15.31 17.96 -9.36
CA GLU A 95 -14.33 18.60 -8.48
C GLU A 95 -13.23 19.32 -9.28
N GLN A 96 -12.69 20.43 -8.75
CA GLN A 96 -11.43 20.99 -9.26
C GLN A 96 -10.25 20.22 -8.66
N ALA A 97 -9.91 19.11 -9.30
CA ALA A 97 -8.85 18.23 -8.84
C ALA A 97 -7.47 18.59 -9.41
N LYS A 98 -6.45 18.55 -8.56
CA LYS A 98 -5.02 18.59 -8.94
C LYS A 98 -4.49 17.18 -9.08
N LEU A 99 -3.38 17.01 -9.82
CA LEU A 99 -2.71 15.71 -9.98
C LEU A 99 -2.45 14.96 -8.65
N ALA A 100 -2.10 15.72 -7.60
CA ALA A 100 -1.85 15.17 -6.27
C ALA A 100 -3.11 14.55 -5.63
N ASP A 101 -4.30 15.04 -5.96
CA ASP A 101 -5.56 14.53 -5.41
C ASP A 101 -5.83 13.10 -5.91
N PHE A 102 -5.56 12.84 -7.19
CA PHE A 102 -5.62 11.49 -7.78
C PHE A 102 -4.61 10.53 -7.14
N MET A 103 -3.35 10.96 -7.04
CA MET A 103 -2.30 10.15 -6.41
C MET A 103 -2.66 9.76 -4.97
N ASN A 104 -3.20 10.70 -4.20
CA ASN A 104 -3.56 10.47 -2.81
C ASN A 104 -4.84 9.63 -2.67
N ARG A 105 -5.88 9.95 -3.44
CA ARG A 105 -7.20 9.31 -3.35
C ARG A 105 -7.17 7.87 -3.83
N PHE A 106 -6.42 7.58 -4.89
CA PHE A 106 -6.29 6.24 -5.46
C PHE A 106 -5.00 5.51 -5.03
N ALA A 107 -4.16 6.16 -4.22
CA ALA A 107 -2.86 5.64 -3.78
C ALA A 107 -1.96 5.14 -4.93
N ILE A 108 -1.97 5.86 -6.05
CA ILE A 108 -1.17 5.55 -7.23
C ILE A 108 0.03 6.49 -7.38
N SER A 109 1.04 6.04 -8.13
CA SER A 109 2.21 6.87 -8.43
C SER A 109 1.86 8.00 -9.42
N GLN A 110 2.65 9.07 -9.41
CA GLN A 110 2.47 10.19 -10.35
C GLN A 110 2.44 9.74 -11.82
N PRO A 111 3.35 8.86 -12.31
CA PRO A 111 3.27 8.38 -13.70
C PRO A 111 1.99 7.60 -14.00
N THR A 112 1.44 6.87 -13.03
CA THR A 112 0.18 6.15 -13.19
C THR A 112 -0.97 7.14 -13.31
N ALA A 113 -1.05 8.13 -12.41
CA ALA A 113 -2.08 9.17 -12.46
C ALA A 113 -2.02 9.96 -13.77
N THR A 114 -0.83 10.38 -14.21
CA THR A 114 -0.67 11.05 -15.51
C THR A 114 -1.05 10.15 -16.68
N GLY A 115 -0.71 8.86 -16.62
CA GLY A 115 -1.04 7.89 -17.66
C GLY A 115 -2.55 7.64 -17.76
N ASP A 116 -3.22 7.53 -16.62
CA ASP A 116 -4.66 7.35 -16.52
C ASP A 116 -5.42 8.59 -17.04
N LEU A 117 -5.00 9.80 -16.65
CA LEU A 117 -5.60 11.05 -17.15
C LEU A 117 -5.51 11.19 -18.68
N LYS A 118 -4.42 10.73 -19.31
CA LYS A 118 -4.28 10.73 -20.78
C LYS A 118 -5.22 9.78 -21.51
N ILE A 119 -5.78 8.79 -20.82
CA ILE A 119 -6.76 7.85 -21.38
C ILE A 119 -8.17 8.44 -21.29
N ILE A 120 -8.40 9.28 -20.27
CA ILE A 120 -9.70 9.89 -19.95
C ILE A 120 -9.93 11.19 -20.72
N GLU A 121 -8.88 12.00 -20.93
CA GLU A 121 -8.88 13.20 -21.82
C GLU A 121 -8.93 12.83 -23.30
#